data_AF-A0A3N6Q2P0-F1
#
_entry.id   AF-A0A3N6Q2P0-F1
#
_cell.length_a   1.000
_cell.length_b   1.000
_cell.length_c   1.000
_cell.angle_alpha   90.00
_cell.angle_beta   90.00
_cell.angle_gamma   90.00
#
_symmetry.space_group_name_H-M   'P 1'
#
loop_
_entity.id
_entity.type
_entity.pdbx_description
1 polymer ?
#
loop_
_entity_poly.entity_id
_entity_poly.type
_entity_poly.pdbx_seq_one_letter_code
_entity_poly.pdbx_strand_id
1 'polypeptide(L)'
;MATLSKAENAAALRKAGIQRKSFSRAELCARNDISPEFYKKLQRLGLGPRETQILDRFVITVEDEAAWLQKLQKNAASKTKAEA
;
A
#
# COMPACT_ATOMS: atom_id res chain seq x y z
N MET A 1 -20.73 20.42 -18.68
CA MET A 1 -20.29 20.24 -17.29
C MET A 1 -18.83 19.79 -17.31
N ALA A 2 -17.92 20.55 -16.69
CA ALA A 2 -16.51 20.16 -16.65
C ALA A 2 -16.37 18.97 -15.69
N THR A 3 -15.92 17.83 -16.20
CA THR A 3 -15.52 16.71 -15.35
C THR A 3 -14.20 17.09 -14.69
N LEU A 4 -14.23 17.30 -13.38
CA LEU A 4 -13.04 17.52 -12.56
C LEU A 4 -12.00 16.43 -12.86
N SER A 5 -10.75 16.83 -13.03
CA SER A 5 -9.66 15.88 -13.22
C SER A 5 -9.54 14.97 -11.99
N LYS A 6 -9.02 13.75 -12.19
CA LYS A 6 -8.82 12.77 -11.11
C LYS A 6 -8.02 13.35 -9.93
N ALA A 7 -7.07 14.25 -10.21
CA ALA A 7 -6.27 14.93 -9.20
C ALA A 7 -7.11 15.92 -8.38
N GLU A 8 -7.98 16.69 -9.02
CA GLU A 8 -8.85 17.68 -8.36
C GLU A 8 -9.88 17.00 -7.46
N ASN A 9 -10.47 15.90 -7.92
CA ASN A 9 -11.36 15.08 -7.09
C ASN A 9 -10.64 14.48 -5.88
N ALA A 10 -9.40 14.01 -6.03
CA ALA A 10 -8.62 13.51 -4.90
C ALA A 10 -8.30 14.62 -3.87
N ALA A 11 -7.98 15.82 -4.34
CA ALA A 11 -7.75 16.98 -3.48
C ALA A 11 -9.03 17.42 -2.76
N ALA A 12 -10.17 17.44 -3.45
CA ALA A 12 -11.47 17.77 -2.87
C ALA A 12 -11.89 16.77 -1.78
N LEU A 13 -11.71 15.46 -2.02
CA LEU A 13 -11.98 14.42 -1.02
C LEU A 13 -11.10 14.58 0.22
N ARG A 14 -9.81 14.89 0.03
CA ARG A 14 -8.89 15.16 1.14
C ARG A 14 -9.32 16.40 1.93
N LYS A 15 -9.73 17.47 1.25
CA LYS A 15 -10.26 18.69 1.89
C LYS A 15 -11.55 18.44 2.67
N ALA A 16 -12.38 17.50 2.21
CA ALA A 16 -13.61 17.07 2.88
C ALA A 16 -13.37 16.08 4.05
N GLY A 17 -12.12 15.76 4.39
CA GLY A 17 -11.78 14.80 5.45
C GLY A 17 -12.04 13.34 5.08
N ILE A 18 -12.38 13.05 3.83
CA ILE A 18 -12.62 11.69 3.34
C ILE A 18 -11.26 11.07 3.00
N GLN A 19 -10.76 10.23 3.91
CA GLN A 19 -9.51 9.52 3.70
C GLN A 19 -9.67 8.43 2.64
N ARG A 20 -8.66 8.31 1.76
CA ARG A 20 -8.58 7.19 0.82
C ARG A 20 -8.44 5.88 1.60
N LYS A 21 -9.32 4.93 1.30
CA LYS A 21 -9.35 3.60 1.94
C LYS A 21 -8.55 2.54 1.18
N SER A 22 -8.04 2.88 0.00
CA SER A 22 -7.28 1.95 -0.83
C SER A 22 -6.32 2.63 -1.80
N PHE A 23 -5.34 1.87 -2.23
CA PHE A 23 -4.22 2.31 -3.06
C PHE A 23 -3.92 1.30 -4.16
N SER A 24 -3.45 1.78 -5.29
CA SER A 24 -2.80 0.93 -6.29
C SER A 24 -1.39 0.54 -5.88
N ARG A 25 -0.80 -0.47 -6.54
CA ARG A 25 0.61 -0.87 -6.33
C ARG A 25 1.57 0.32 -6.39
N ALA A 26 1.42 1.18 -7.39
CA ALA A 26 2.29 2.34 -7.59
C ALA A 26 2.13 3.37 -6.48
N GLU A 27 0.90 3.62 -6.02
CA GLU A 27 0.64 4.54 -4.91
C GLU A 27 1.20 4.01 -3.59
N LEU A 28 1.05 2.71 -3.32
CA LEU A 28 1.62 2.09 -2.13
C LEU A 28 3.15 2.13 -2.14
N CYS A 29 3.77 1.83 -3.29
CA CYS A 29 5.21 1.95 -3.48
C CYS A 29 5.70 3.38 -3.18
N ALA A 30 5.06 4.40 -3.77
CA ALA A 30 5.42 5.80 -3.53
C ALA A 30 5.22 6.22 -2.07
N ARG A 31 4.20 5.70 -1.39
CA ARG A 31 3.87 6.06 0.00
C ARG A 31 4.83 5.46 1.02
N ASN A 32 5.35 4.25 0.76
CA ASN A 32 6.24 3.54 1.67
C ASN A 32 7.73 3.68 1.27
N ASP A 33 8.03 4.52 0.27
CA ASP A 33 9.37 4.71 -0.30
C ASP A 33 10.00 3.41 -0.80
N ILE A 34 9.23 2.64 -1.57
CA ILE A 34 9.62 1.32 -2.05
C ILE A 34 9.71 1.30 -3.57
N SER A 35 10.81 0.76 -4.08
CA SER A 35 10.95 0.56 -5.52
C SER A 35 9.98 -0.50 -6.05
N PRO A 36 9.41 -0.33 -7.26
CA PRO A 36 8.48 -1.30 -7.85
C PRO A 36 9.05 -2.71 -7.97
N GLU A 37 10.36 -2.83 -8.25
CA GLU A 37 11.05 -4.12 -8.34
C GLU A 37 11.16 -4.81 -6.97
N PHE A 38 11.39 -4.04 -5.91
CA PHE A 38 11.39 -4.58 -4.54
C PHE A 38 10.00 -5.06 -4.14
N TYR A 39 8.95 -4.30 -4.50
CA TYR A 39 7.58 -4.72 -4.30
C TYR A 39 7.25 -6.04 -5.00
N LYS A 40 7.63 -6.19 -6.28
CA LYS A 40 7.47 -7.45 -7.02
C LYS A 40 8.22 -8.59 -6.34
N LYS A 41 9.44 -8.35 -5.86
CA LYS A 41 10.22 -9.35 -5.11
C LYS A 41 9.51 -9.78 -3.82
N LEU A 42 9.01 -8.83 -3.05
CA LEU A 42 8.22 -9.13 -1.84
C LEU A 42 7.00 -9.99 -2.16
N GLN A 43 6.27 -9.66 -3.23
CA GLN A 43 5.11 -10.45 -3.61
C GLN A 43 5.47 -11.87 -4.03
N ARG A 44 6.54 -12.04 -4.82
CA ARG A 44 7.02 -13.38 -5.22
C ARG A 44 7.46 -14.23 -4.04
N LEU A 45 7.90 -13.60 -2.95
CA LEU A 45 8.29 -14.26 -1.70
C LEU A 45 7.11 -14.47 -0.73
N GLY A 46 5.89 -14.03 -1.09
CA GLY A 46 4.73 -14.07 -0.18
C GLY A 46 4.85 -13.12 1.03
N LEU A 47 5.77 -12.16 0.96
CA LEU A 47 6.07 -11.17 1.99
C LEU A 47 5.47 -9.80 1.69
N GLY A 48 4.74 -9.66 0.59
CA GLY A 48 4.05 -8.43 0.20
C GLY A 48 2.74 -8.21 0.98
N PRO A 49 2.15 -7.01 0.87
CA PRO A 49 0.81 -6.76 1.36
C PRO A 49 -0.21 -7.59 0.59
N ARG A 50 -1.36 -7.85 1.21
CA ARG A 50 -2.45 -8.54 0.54
C ARG A 50 -3.07 -7.63 -0.51
N GLU A 51 -3.23 -8.16 -1.71
CA GLU A 51 -3.81 -7.43 -2.84
C GLU A 51 -5.17 -8.03 -3.17
N THR A 52 -6.14 -7.15 -3.47
CA THR A 52 -7.42 -7.54 -4.04
C THR A 52 -7.41 -7.17 -5.51
N GLN A 53 -7.66 -8.15 -6.38
CA GLN A 53 -7.85 -7.90 -7.80
C GLN A 53 -9.32 -7.55 -8.05
N ILE A 54 -9.56 -6.35 -8.60
CA ILE A 54 -10.87 -5.87 -9.02
C ILE A 54 -10.79 -5.64 -10.53
N LEU A 55 -11.36 -6.57 -11.30
CA LEU A 55 -11.25 -6.62 -12.75
C LEU A 55 -9.76 -6.66 -13.17
N ASP A 56 -9.30 -5.63 -13.88
CA ASP A 56 -7.92 -5.50 -14.38
C ASP A 56 -6.99 -4.75 -13.40
N ARG A 57 -7.49 -4.34 -12.23
CA ARG A 57 -6.74 -3.48 -11.30
C ARG A 57 -6.46 -4.18 -9.98
N PHE A 58 -5.24 -3.97 -9.48
CA PHE A 58 -4.86 -4.38 -8.13
C PHE A 58 -5.07 -3.24 -7.15
N VAL A 59 -5.77 -3.55 -6.06
CA VAL A 59 -6.13 -2.62 -5.00
C VAL A 59 -5.64 -3.19 -3.68
N ILE A 60 -4.90 -2.38 -2.93
CA ILE A 60 -4.47 -2.67 -1.55
C ILE A 60 -5.26 -1.76 -0.62
N THR A 61 -5.92 -2.32 0.38
CA THR A 61 -6.63 -1.51 1.38
C THR A 61 -5.66 -0.94 2.41
N VAL A 62 -6.06 0.12 3.10
CA VAL A 62 -5.28 0.67 4.24
C VAL A 62 -5.05 -0.40 5.32
N GLU A 63 -6.04 -1.27 5.55
CA GLU A 63 -5.98 -2.34 6.54
C GLU A 63 -4.95 -3.40 6.15
N ASP A 64 -4.90 -3.79 4.87
CA ASP A 64 -3.91 -4.74 4.36
C ASP A 64 -2.49 -4.15 4.38
N GLU A 65 -2.33 -2.86 4.05
CA GLU A 65 -1.04 -2.15 4.20
C GLU A 65 -0.58 -2.17 5.67
N ALA A 66 -1.46 -1.80 6.60
CA ALA A 66 -1.14 -1.77 8.02
C ALA A 66 -0.78 -3.15 8.59
N ALA A 67 -1.55 -4.18 8.23
CA ALA A 67 -1.27 -5.56 8.63
C ALA A 67 0.08 -6.04 8.12
N TRP A 68 0.45 -5.66 6.89
CA TRP A 68 1.74 -5.98 6.31
C TRP A 68 2.90 -5.27 7.00
N LEU A 69 2.79 -3.97 7.27
CA LEU A 69 3.79 -3.23 8.03
C LEU A 69 3.99 -3.80 9.44
N GLN A 70 2.91 -4.20 10.12
CA GLN A 70 3.02 -4.88 11.42
C GLN A 70 3.76 -6.21 11.31
N LYS A 71 3.53 -7.00 10.25
CA LYS A 71 4.28 -8.25 10.01
C LYS A 71 5.77 -7.98 9.80
N LEU A 72 6.11 -6.94 9.04
CA LEU A 72 7.51 -6.54 8.83
C LEU A 72 8.19 -6.14 10.13
N GLN A 73 7.53 -5.32 10.96
CA GLN A 73 8.05 -4.92 12.27
C GLN A 73 8.24 -6.12 13.21
N LYS A 74 7.27 -7.03 13.27
CA LYS A 74 7.38 -8.27 14.05
C LYS A 74 8.55 -9.13 13.57
N ASN A 75 8.69 -9.33 12.26
CA ASN A 75 9.76 -10.14 11.71
C ASN A 75 11.15 -9.50 11.91
N ALA A 76 11.24 -8.16 11.80
CA ALA A 76 12.45 -7.42 12.14
C ALA A 76 12.81 -7.58 13.62
N ALA A 77 11.85 -7.41 14.52
CA ALA A 77 12.05 -7.59 15.96
C ALA A 77 12.43 -9.03 16.33
N SER A 78 11.86 -10.03 15.65
CA SER A 78 12.21 -11.45 15.84
C SER A 78 13.64 -11.75 15.38
N LYS A 79 14.12 -11.14 14.29
CA LYS A 79 15.51 -11.29 13.84
C LYS A 79 16.52 -10.72 14.84
N THR A 80 16.24 -9.55 15.42
CA THR A 80 17.13 -8.94 16.42
C THR A 80 17.26 -9.78 17.69
N LYS A 81 16.23 -10.56 18.04
CA LYS A 81 16.22 -11.41 19.24
C LYS A 81 16.87 -12.79 19.05
N ALA A 82 17.10 -13.21 17.82
CA ALA A 82 17.73 -14.49 17.49
C ALA A 82 19.25 -14.38 17.31
N GLU A 83 19.79 -13.16 17.28
CA GLU A 83 21.20 -12.86 17.05
C GLU A 83 21.88 -12.22 18.30
N ALA A 84 21.20 -12.25 19.45
CA ALA A 84 21.68 -11.81 20.76
C ALA A 84 21.66 -12.99 21.75
#